data_AF-A0AA90TGE1-F1
#
_entry.id   AF-A0AA90TGE1-F1
#
_cell.length_a   1.000
_cell.length_b   1.000
_cell.length_c   1.000
_cell.angle_alpha   90.00
_cell.angle_beta   90.00
_cell.angle_gamma   90.00
#
_symmetry.space_group_name_H-M   'P 1'
#
loop_
_entity.id
_entity.type
_entity.pdbx_description
1 polymer ?
#
loop_
_entity_poly.entity_id
_entity_poly.type
_entity_poly.pdbx_seq_one_letter_code
_entity_poly.pdbx_strand_id
1 'polypeptide(L)' 'MLSIHWICRTQTGSPPGVPSIGQQQFGDALLDKHEFVLLPSAVSKHSWNLIVDRKRGGKMVAKAFQEAFALDTRLHPPAT' A
#
# COMPACT_ATOMS: atom_id res chain seq x y z
N MET A 1 -2.71 10.11 -10.75
CA MET A 1 -2.62 10.29 -9.29
C MET A 1 -1.89 9.08 -8.73
N LEU A 2 -0.73 9.26 -8.11
CA LEU A 2 0.06 8.16 -7.54
C LEU A 2 -0.43 7.90 -6.12
N SER A 3 -0.83 6.66 -5.82
CA SER A 3 -1.17 6.25 -4.46
C SER A 3 0.00 5.43 -3.90
N ILE A 4 0.52 5.82 -2.74
CA ILE A 4 1.62 5.11 -2.07
C ILE A 4 1.01 4.24 -0.99
N HIS A 5 1.16 2.92 -1.09
CA HIS A 5 0.68 1.97 -0.08
C HIS A 5 1.86 1.34 0.65
N TRP A 6 1.85 1.45 1.98
CA TRP A 6 2.79 0.76 2.86
C TRP A 6 2.20 -0.59 3.25
N ILE A 7 2.70 -1.69 2.68
CA ILE A 7 2.29 -3.04 3.07
C ILE A 7 3.21 -3.53 4.20
N CYS A 8 2.64 -3.73 5.39
CA CYS A 8 3.32 -4.44 6.47
C CYS A 8 3.16 -5.94 6.25
N ARG A 9 4.28 -6.68 6.21
CA ARG A 9 4.40 -8.10 5.85
C ARG A 9 3.67 -9.10 6.78
N THR A 10 2.89 -8.64 7.76
CA THR A 10 2.34 -9.47 8.85
C THR A 10 0.82 -9.36 9.01
N GLN A 11 0.05 -9.04 7.95
CA GLN A 11 -1.40 -8.94 8.08
C GLN A 11 -2.06 -10.33 7.98
N THR A 12 -2.29 -10.97 9.13
CA THR A 12 -3.09 -12.21 9.25
C THR A 12 -4.56 -11.87 9.46
N GLY A 13 -5.35 -11.92 8.38
CA GLY A 13 -6.81 -11.78 8.39
C GLY A 13 -7.32 -11.46 6.99
N SER A 14 -8.48 -12.02 6.59
CA SER A 14 -9.09 -11.80 5.27
C SER A 14 -10.42 -11.01 5.36
N PRO A 15 -10.41 -9.73 5.79
CA PRO A 15 -11.52 -8.83 5.48
C PRO A 15 -11.61 -8.57 3.97
N PRO A 16 -12.77 -8.13 3.46
CA PRO A 16 -12.92 -7.74 2.06
C PRO A 16 -11.88 -6.68 1.67
N GLY A 17 -11.23 -6.90 0.52
CA GLY A 17 -10.14 -6.05 0.04
C GLY A 17 -8.73 -6.55 0.38
N VAL A 18 -8.58 -7.66 1.11
CA VAL A 18 -7.27 -8.30 1.31
C VAL A 18 -6.90 -9.16 0.09
N PRO A 19 -5.69 -9.01 -0.47
CA PRO A 19 -5.22 -9.84 -1.57
C PRO A 19 -5.22 -11.32 -1.22
N SER A 20 -5.53 -12.18 -2.18
CA SER A 20 -5.45 -13.64 -1.99
C SER A 20 -4.02 -14.09 -1.70
N ILE A 21 -3.84 -15.30 -1.14
CA ILE A 21 -2.51 -15.87 -0.86
C ILE A 21 -1.62 -15.86 -2.12
N GLY A 22 -2.17 -16.22 -3.28
CA GLY A 22 -1.41 -16.19 -4.54
C GLY A 22 -0.99 -14.78 -4.96
N GLN A 23 -1.84 -13.77 -4.74
CA GLN A 23 -1.49 -12.37 -5.00
C GLN A 23 -0.41 -11.86 -4.05
N GLN A 24 -0.45 -12.27 -2.78
CA GLN A 24 0.57 -11.95 -1.79
C GLN A 24 1.92 -12.59 -2.16
N GLN A 25 1.94 -13.89 -2.48
CA GLN A 25 3.15 -14.61 -2.90
C GLN A 25 3.76 -14.02 -4.18
N PHE A 26 2.93 -13.62 -5.15
CA PHE A 26 3.40 -12.94 -6.35
C PHE A 26 4.03 -11.58 -6.01
N GLY A 27 3.39 -10.80 -5.13
CA GLY A 27 3.93 -9.52 -4.64
C GLY A 27 5.25 -9.68 -3.90
N ASP A 28 5.37 -10.69 -3.03
CA ASP A 28 6.60 -11.02 -2.31
C ASP A 28 7.74 -11.37 -3.28
N ALA A 29 7.47 -12.21 -4.28
CA ALA A 29 8.47 -12.58 -5.29
C ALA A 29 8.96 -11.38 -6.11
N LEU A 30 8.13 -10.35 -6.31
CA LEU A 30 8.53 -9.10 -6.97
C LEU A 30 9.40 -8.24 -6.05
N LEU A 31 9.01 -8.08 -4.78
CA LEU A 31 9.78 -7.30 -3.79
C LEU A 31 11.11 -7.96 -3.43
N ASP A 32 11.22 -9.28 -3.62
CA ASP A 32 12.48 -9.99 -3.46
C ASP A 32 13.50 -9.61 -4.53
N LYS A 33 13.04 -9.26 -5.74
CA LYS A 33 13.87 -8.92 -6.90
C LYS A 33 14.04 -7.42 -7.10
N HIS A 34 13.07 -6.61 -6.66
CA HIS A 34 13.01 -5.18 -6.94
C HIS A 34 12.72 -4.39 -5.67
N GLU A 35 13.48 -3.31 -5.45
CA GLU A 35 13.28 -2.43 -4.27
C GLU A 35 11.99 -1.60 -4.35
N PHE A 36 11.49 -1.40 -5.58
CA PHE A 36 10.29 -0.64 -5.91
C PHE A 36 9.44 -1.42 -6.92
N VAL A 37 8.13 -1.50 -6.67
CA VAL A 37 7.19 -2.14 -7.59
C VAL A 37 6.02 -1.20 -7.86
N LEU A 38 5.81 -0.87 -9.13
CA LEU A 38 4.65 -0.12 -9.61
C LEU A 38 3.60 -1.10 -10.13
N LEU A 39 2.38 -1.03 -9.59
CA LEU A 39 1.24 -1.84 -10.03
C LEU A 39 0.09 -0.93 -10.52
N PRO A 40 -0.62 -1.29 -11.59
CA PRO A 40 -1.86 -0.63 -11.96
C PRO A 40 -2.86 -0.71 -10.80
N SER A 41 -3.56 0.39 -10.53
CA SER A 41 -4.56 0.40 -9.45
C SER A 41 -5.79 -0.40 -9.85
N ALA A 42 -6.22 -1.32 -8.98
CA ALA A 42 -7.44 -2.09 -9.15
C ALA A 42 -8.72 -1.24 -9.02
N VAL A 43 -8.63 -0.06 -8.38
CA VAL A 43 -9.77 0.82 -8.08
C VAL A 43 -9.82 2.07 -8.97
N SER A 44 -8.81 2.31 -9.81
CA SER A 44 -8.76 3.47 -10.71
C SER A 44 -7.90 3.22 -11.95
N LYS A 45 -8.52 3.27 -13.14
CA LYS A 45 -7.92 2.87 -14.44
C LYS A 45 -6.66 3.65 -14.84
N HIS A 46 -6.48 4.87 -14.34
CA HIS A 46 -5.35 5.75 -14.69
C HIS A 46 -4.45 6.06 -13.48
N SER A 47 -4.51 5.20 -12.47
CA SER A 47 -3.71 5.33 -11.26
C SER A 47 -2.79 4.14 -11.10
N TRP A 48 -1.66 4.38 -10.45
CA TRP A 48 -0.67 3.37 -10.11
C TRP A 48 -0.46 3.38 -8.60
N ASN A 49 -0.26 2.18 -8.06
CA ASN A 49 0.14 1.96 -6.68
C ASN A 49 1.64 1.67 -6.65
N LEU A 50 2.38 2.39 -5.80
CA LEU A 50 3.79 2.10 -5.54
C LEU A 50 3.90 1.29 -4.24
N ILE A 51 4.61 0.16 -4.32
CA ILE A 51 4.97 -0.67 -3.17
C ILE A 51 6.47 -0.61 -2.97
N VAL A 52 6.89 -0.41 -1.71
CA VAL A 52 8.30 -0.32 -1.31
C VAL A 52 8.51 -1.20 -0.08
N ASP A 53 9.51 -2.06 -0.12
CA ASP A 53 10.00 -2.71 1.10
C ASP A 53 10.79 -1.69 1.92
N ARG A 54 10.25 -1.32 3.08
CA ARG A 54 10.89 -0.37 4.01
C ARG A 54 12.32 -0.78 4.40
N LYS A 55 12.63 -2.07 4.51
CA LYS A 55 13.98 -2.53 4.90
C LYS A 55 14.99 -2.40 3.76
N ARG A 56 14.54 -2.54 2.51
CA ARG A 56 15.40 -2.55 1.32
C ARG A 56 15.41 -1.18 0.63
N GLY A 57 14.28 -0.74 0.12
CA GLY A 57 14.11 0.53 -0.60
C GLY A 57 13.94 1.76 0.30
N GLY A 58 13.71 1.59 1.61
CA GLY A 58 13.43 2.71 2.52
C GLY A 58 14.56 3.73 2.66
N LYS A 59 15.81 3.38 2.32
CA LYS A 59 16.94 4.32 2.29
C LYS A 59 16.91 5.26 1.07
N MET A 60 16.22 4.86 0.01
CA MET A 60 16.09 5.62 -1.23
C MET A 60 14.87 6.54 -1.25
N VAL A 61 14.02 6.46 -0.21
CA VAL A 61 12.83 7.31 -0.07
C VAL A 61 12.97 8.12 1.21
N ALA A 62 13.02 9.44 1.09
CA ALA A 62 12.95 10.33 2.24
C ALA A 62 11.50 10.73 2.50
N LYS A 63 11.11 10.81 3.79
CA LYS A 63 9.82 11.38 4.18
C LYS A 63 9.85 12.89 3.90
N ALA A 64 9.25 13.31 2.78
CA ALA A 64 9.15 14.72 2.42
C ALA A 64 8.17 15.47 3.34
N PHE A 65 6.99 14.89 3.58
CA PHE A 65 5.94 15.47 4.41
C PHE A 65 4.99 14.37 4.90
N GLN A 66 4.38 14.58 6.07
CA GLN A 66 3.36 13.69 6.64
C GLN A 66 2.42 14.51 7.50
N GLU A 67 1.12 14.47 7.19
CA GLU A 67 0.06 15.08 7.97
C GLU A 67 -0.94 14.01 8.41
N ALA A 68 -1.75 14.34 9.43
CA ALA A 68 -2.87 13.50 9.80
C ALA A 68 -3.89 13.52 8.65
N PHE A 69 -4.32 12.33 8.22
CA PHE A 69 -5.36 12.23 7.21
C PHE A 69 -6.68 12.73 7.80
N ALA A 70 -7.12 13.91 7.37
CA ALA A 70 -8.43 14.45 7.71
C ALA A 70 -9.49 13.72 6.88
N LEU A 71 -9.82 12.49 7.29
CA LEU A 71 -10.93 11.74 6.70
C LEU A 71 -12.21 12.56 6.90
N ASP A 72 -12.91 12.82 5.81
CA ASP A 72 -14.21 13.50 5.84
C ASP A 72 -15.10 12.82 6.89
N THR A 73 -15.56 13.57 7.89
CA THR A 73 -16.34 13.03 9.02
C THR A 73 -17.68 12.43 8.58
N ARG A 74 -18.15 12.74 7.37
CA ARG A 74 -19.29 12.06 6.75
C ARG A 74 -18.98 10.61 6.37
N LEU A 75 -17.71 10.29 6.12
CA LEU A 75 -17.22 8.94 5.79
C LEU A 75 -16.80 8.15 7.03
N HIS A 76 -16.64 8.80 8.18
CA HIS A 76 -16.35 8.16 9.47
C HIS A 76 -17.03 8.95 10.60
N PRO A 77 -18.34 8.74 10.82
CA PRO A 77 -19.03 9.40 11.91
C PRO A 77 -18.40 8.98 13.25
N PRO A 78 -18.25 9.91 14.21
CA PRO A 78 -17.73 9.58 15.53
C PRO A 78 -18.62 8.51 16.18
N ALA A 79 -18.02 7.51 16.82
CA ALA A 79 -18.77 6.59 17.66
C ALA A 79 -19.33 7.38 18.86
N THR A 80 -20.66 7.33 19.02
CA THR A 80 -21.37 7.81 20.23
C THR A 80 -20.95 7.07 21.47
#